data_AF-A0A349YQJ3-F1
#
_entry.id   AF-A0A349YQJ3-F1
#
_cell.length_a   1.000
_cell.length_b   1.000
_cell.length_c   1.000
_cell.angle_alpha   90.00
_cell.angle_beta   90.00
_cell.angle_gamma   90.00
#
_symmetry.space_group_name_H-M   'P 1'
#
loop_
_entity.id
_entity.type
_entity.pdbx_description
1 polymer ?
#
loop_
_entity_poly.entity_id
_entity_poly.type
_entity_poly.pdbx_seq_one_letter_code
_entity_poly.pdbx_strand_id
1 'polypeptide(L)'
;MEFDIQCLYEILETRFDISEKELQEADSFSDLGLDSIAIMCIMQELEEVLNVEFNNTNLGDLDSVPKLYKYICNYPKIREKS
;
A
#
# COMPACT_ATOMS: atom_id res chain seq x y z
N MET A 1 -10.35 -2.80 -13.84
CA MET A 1 -10.83 -2.15 -12.61
C MET A 1 -9.62 -1.43 -12.04
N GLU A 2 -9.56 -0.11 -12.15
CA GLU A 2 -8.42 0.66 -11.65
C GLU A 2 -8.42 0.62 -10.11
N PHE A 3 -7.32 0.18 -9.50
CA PHE A 3 -7.13 0.28 -8.05
C PHE A 3 -6.93 1.77 -7.71
N ASP A 4 -7.82 2.34 -6.91
CA ASP A 4 -7.77 3.75 -6.53
C ASP A 4 -6.95 3.97 -5.26
N ILE A 5 -6.29 5.12 -5.14
CA ILE A 5 -5.49 5.48 -3.97
C ILE A 5 -6.35 5.62 -2.71
N GLN A 6 -7.63 5.95 -2.86
CA GLN A 6 -8.59 6.01 -1.76
C GLN A 6 -8.77 4.65 -1.07
N CYS A 7 -8.82 3.55 -1.83
CA CYS A 7 -8.88 2.21 -1.23
C CYS A 7 -7.64 1.91 -0.38
N LEU A 8 -6.47 2.43 -0.78
CA LEU A 8 -5.25 2.28 -0.01
C LEU A 8 -5.33 3.05 1.31
N TYR A 9 -5.86 4.28 1.29
CA TYR A 9 -6.08 5.04 2.51
C TYR A 9 -7.05 4.31 3.44
N GLU A 10 -8.21 3.84 2.97
CA GLU A 10 -9.18 3.13 3.81
C GLU A 10 -8.57 1.90 4.52
N ILE A 11 -7.74 1.14 3.81
CA ILE A 11 -7.00 -0.01 4.38
C ILE A 11 -6.04 0.44 5.47
N LEU A 12 -5.25 1.49 5.19
CA LEU A 12 -4.28 2.04 6.15
C LEU A 12 -4.95 2.61 7.39
N GLU A 13 -6.03 3.38 7.22
CA GLU A 13 -6.81 3.95 8.32
C GLU A 13 -7.40 2.84 9.20
N THR A 14 -8.02 1.84 8.57
CA THR A 14 -8.63 0.71 9.29
C THR A 14 -7.60 -0.14 10.02
N ARG A 15 -6.41 -0.32 9.44
CA ARG A 15 -5.40 -1.23 9.98
C ARG A 15 -4.51 -0.60 11.06
N PHE A 16 -4.19 0.68 10.91
CA PHE A 16 -3.23 1.36 11.77
C PHE A 16 -3.84 2.45 12.64
N ASP A 17 -5.14 2.74 12.49
CA ASP A 17 -5.81 3.82 13.23
C ASP A 17 -5.16 5.20 12.96
N ILE A 18 -4.58 5.37 11.77
CA ILE A 18 -3.94 6.61 11.32
C ILE A 18 -4.87 7.27 10.32
N SER A 19 -5.21 8.54 10.47
CA SER A 19 -6.10 9.23 9.53
C SER A 19 -5.45 9.48 8.16
N GLU A 20 -6.26 9.60 7.10
CA GLU A 20 -5.80 9.97 5.74
C GLU A 20 -4.91 11.22 5.76
N LYS A 21 -5.28 12.23 6.58
CA LYS A 21 -4.51 13.48 6.70
C LYS A 21 -3.08 13.24 7.20
N GLU A 22 -2.91 12.39 8.21
CA GLU A 22 -1.60 12.03 8.76
C GLU A 22 -0.79 11.25 7.73
N LEU A 23 -1.44 10.33 6.99
CA LEU A 23 -0.84 9.57 5.90
C LEU A 23 -0.40 10.46 4.72
N GLN A 24 -1.11 11.56 4.47
CA GLN A 24 -0.77 12.55 3.45
C GLN A 24 0.32 13.53 3.90
N GLU A 25 0.34 13.89 5.19
CA GLU A 25 1.35 14.80 5.76
C GLU A 25 2.69 14.11 6.01
N ALA A 26 2.67 12.80 6.28
CA ALA A 26 3.88 12.01 6.47
C ALA A 26 4.64 11.79 5.15
N ASP A 27 5.94 12.09 5.17
CA ASP A 27 6.83 11.84 4.04
C ASP A 27 7.08 10.33 3.85
N SER A 28 7.10 9.59 4.97
CA SER A 28 7.27 8.15 5.00
C SER A 28 6.47 7.48 6.12
N PHE A 29 6.12 6.21 5.93
CA PHE A 29 5.52 5.31 6.91
C PHE A 29 6.31 5.24 8.22
N SER A 30 7.63 5.32 8.16
CA SER A 30 8.47 5.36 9.37
C SER A 30 8.23 6.59 10.25
N ASP A 31 7.82 7.72 9.66
CA ASP A 31 7.45 8.94 10.40
C ASP A 31 6.19 8.70 11.26
N LEU A 32 5.30 7.84 10.78
CA LEU A 32 4.09 7.38 11.45
C LEU A 32 4.32 6.20 12.40
N GLY A 33 5.58 5.76 12.57
CA GLY A 33 5.91 4.56 13.35
C GLY A 33 5.52 3.24 12.68
N LEU A 34 5.29 3.25 11.37
CA LEU A 34 5.03 2.04 10.59
C LEU A 34 6.35 1.46 10.06
N ASP A 35 6.66 0.25 10.51
CA ASP A 35 7.84 -0.50 10.09
C ASP A 35 7.56 -1.41 8.88
N SER A 36 8.59 -2.08 8.37
CA SER A 36 8.48 -3.04 7.26
C SER A 36 7.45 -4.15 7.51
N ILE A 37 7.17 -4.49 8.78
CA ILE A 37 6.12 -5.47 9.15
C ILE A 37 4.73 -4.92 8.85
N ALA A 38 4.49 -3.64 9.15
CA ALA A 38 3.22 -2.97 8.83
C ALA A 38 2.99 -2.98 7.32
N ILE A 39 4.00 -2.59 6.55
CA ILE A 39 3.96 -2.62 5.07
C ILE A 39 3.67 -4.04 4.57
N MET A 40 4.35 -5.06 5.12
CA MET A 40 4.09 -6.45 4.75
C MET A 40 2.65 -6.88 5.01
N CYS A 41 2.06 -6.51 6.16
CA CYS A 41 0.64 -6.80 6.44
C CYS A 41 -0.30 -6.13 5.44
N ILE A 42 -0.03 -4.87 5.06
CA ILE A 42 -0.82 -4.16 4.04
C ILE A 42 -0.70 -4.88 2.69
N MET A 43 0.53 -5.27 2.31
CA MET A 43 0.73 -5.99 1.06
C MET A 43 -0.05 -7.30 1.03
N GLN A 44 -0.03 -8.08 2.11
CA GLN A 44 -0.80 -9.32 2.21
C GLN A 44 -2.30 -9.10 2.06
N GLU A 45 -2.84 -8.05 2.70
CA GLU A 45 -4.27 -7.72 2.58
C GLU A 45 -4.62 -7.32 1.14
N LEU A 46 -3.74 -6.55 0.48
CA LEU A 46 -3.88 -6.20 -0.93
C LEU A 46 -3.76 -7.42 -1.86
N GLU A 47 -2.88 -8.37 -1.56
CA GLU A 47 -2.75 -9.65 -2.29
C GLU A 47 -4.07 -10.42 -2.26
N GLU A 48 -4.72 -10.50 -1.10
CA GLU A 48 -6.02 -11.16 -0.94
C GLU A 48 -7.14 -10.41 -1.67
N VAL A 49 -7.22 -9.08 -1.52
CA VAL A 49 -8.27 -8.24 -2.14
C VAL A 49 -8.16 -8.26 -3.67
N LEU A 50 -6.94 -8.15 -4.20
CA LEU A 50 -6.67 -8.08 -5.64
C LEU A 50 -6.52 -9.47 -6.26
N ASN A 51 -6.41 -10.52 -5.42
CA ASN A 51 -6.10 -11.89 -5.79
C ASN A 51 -4.81 -11.94 -6.65
N VAL A 52 -3.76 -11.27 -6.17
CA VAL A 52 -2.41 -11.22 -6.76
C VAL A 52 -1.38 -11.65 -5.74
N GLU A 53 -0.16 -11.92 -6.17
CA GLU A 53 0.95 -12.29 -5.29
C GLU A 53 2.15 -11.41 -5.66
N PHE A 54 2.65 -10.61 -4.72
CA PHE A 54 3.73 -9.63 -4.88
C PHE A 54 5.08 -10.23 -4.45
N ASN A 55 5.68 -11.08 -5.30
CA ASN A 55 6.91 -11.82 -4.95
C ASN A 55 8.25 -11.07 -5.16
N ASN A 56 8.25 -9.81 -5.57
CA ASN A 56 9.49 -9.08 -5.93
C ASN A 56 9.43 -7.60 -5.53
N THR A 57 9.13 -7.33 -4.26
CA THR A 57 9.09 -5.96 -3.75
C THR A 57 10.09 -5.79 -2.63
N ASN A 58 10.95 -4.80 -2.77
CA ASN A 58 11.73 -4.34 -1.65
C ASN A 58 10.82 -3.49 -0.76
N LEU A 59 10.41 -4.01 0.40
CA LEU A 59 9.52 -3.28 1.32
C LEU A 59 10.11 -1.93 1.74
N GLY A 60 11.44 -1.81 1.77
CA GLY A 60 12.14 -0.55 2.06
C GLY A 60 12.00 0.52 0.96
N ASP A 61 11.66 0.14 -0.27
CA ASP A 61 11.30 1.09 -1.34
C ASP A 61 9.83 1.53 -1.26
N LEU A 62 9.02 0.82 -0.47
CA LEU A 62 7.60 1.15 -0.24
C LEU A 62 7.43 1.99 1.02
N ASP A 63 8.31 2.95 1.24
CA ASP A 63 8.32 3.73 2.48
C ASP A 63 7.25 4.83 2.55
N SER A 64 6.42 5.03 1.52
CA SER A 64 5.33 6.03 1.55
C SER A 64 4.10 5.53 0.80
N VAL A 65 2.92 6.05 1.15
CA VAL A 65 1.65 5.79 0.45
C VAL A 65 1.75 5.92 -1.08
N PRO A 66 2.27 7.02 -1.66
CA PRO A 66 2.36 7.14 -3.12
C PRO A 66 3.29 6.12 -3.77
N LYS A 67 4.36 5.68 -3.07
CA LYS A 67 5.28 4.65 -3.58
C LYS A 67 4.60 3.29 -3.62
N LEU A 68 3.89 2.94 -2.55
CA LEU A 68 3.08 1.73 -2.46
C LEU A 68 1.97 1.71 -3.53
N TYR A 69 1.22 2.80 -3.65
CA TYR A 69 0.18 2.94 -4.67
C TYR A 69 0.74 2.76 -6.10
N LYS A 70 1.84 3.45 -6.41
CA LYS A 70 2.49 3.34 -7.72
C LYS A 70 3.00 1.93 -8.00
N TYR A 71 3.52 1.24 -6.99
CA TYR A 71 3.94 -0.15 -7.11
C TYR A 71 2.76 -1.05 -7.51
N ILE A 72 1.62 -0.92 -6.83
CA ILE A 72 0.40 -1.67 -7.10
C ILE A 72 -0.11 -1.37 -8.52
N CYS A 73 -0.28 -0.10 -8.89
CA CYS A 73 -0.77 0.27 -10.23
C CYS A 73 0.13 -0.20 -11.37
N ASN A 74 1.44 -0.26 -11.14
CA ASN A 74 2.39 -0.74 -12.15
C ASN A 74 2.50 -2.27 -12.18
N TYR A 75 1.84 -2.99 -11.27
CA TYR A 75 1.93 -4.43 -11.19
C TYR A 75 1.24 -5.10 -12.40
N PRO A 76 1.94 -5.96 -13.17
CA PRO A 76 1.46 -6.46 -14.46
C PRO A 76 0.14 -7.24 -14.34
N LYS A 77 -0.02 -8.05 -13.28
CA LYS A 77 -1.26 -8.82 -13.05
C LYS A 77 -2.50 -7.95 -12.80
N ILE A 78 -2.31 -6.72 -12.31
CA ILE A 78 -3.41 -5.75 -12.11
C ILE A 78 -3.74 -5.06 -13.44
N ARG A 79 -2.71 -4.77 -14.25
CA ARG A 79 -2.88 -4.18 -15.58
C ARG A 79 -3.52 -5.13 -16.59
N GLU A 80 -3.30 -6.44 -16.49
CA GLU A 80 -3.93 -7.44 -17.38
C GLU A 80 -5.44 -7.63 -17.15
N LYS A 81 -5.99 -7.13 -16.02
CA LYS A 81 -7.43 -7.13 -15.72
C LYS A 81 -8.16 -5.85 -16.17
N SER A 82 -7.54 -5.01 -17.00
CA SER A 82 -8.16 -3.79 -17.57
C SER A 82 -8.35 -3.89 -19.07
#